data_AF-A0A7C5XXW9-F1
#
_entry.id   AF-A0A7C5XXW9-F1
#
_cell.length_a   1.000
_cell.length_b   1.000
_cell.length_c   1.000
_cell.angle_alpha   90.00
_cell.angle_beta   90.00
_cell.angle_gamma   90.00
#
_symmetry.space_group_name_H-M   'P 1'
#
loop_
_entity.id
_entity.type
_entity.pdbx_description
1 polymer ?
#
loop_
_entity_poly.entity_id
_entity_poly.type
_entity_poly.pdbx_seq_one_letter_code
_entity_poly.pdbx_strand_id
1 'polypeptide(L)'
;MNPSDHDIAGRPRARRLGNRFSRRFVPALLAAVVAVGLAVPAGALEIDSDRVVVPVVAHLQGHNGTQWRSDVWIQGISSNDLNVTLSYYPEAGGVLTETVQLEKYHGVFFHDIVLETFGLESSKGMLIVTADAPNVEVRARIYNTGNTCGEFGQAVPGLPLDRLSSQGFLSGLTTAAGTRLSIGIANPTDLSCSVNIYVRDAITNHRFSTHTIDLAPHQLVQLDRVADLWDLPQLDAISIEIRSDGDTKLIYAYGSVVRNDTGDATFVFGTSPTHGPQ
;
A
#
# COMPACT_ATOMS: atom_id res chain seq x y z
N MET A 1 36.75 64.80 80.94
CA MET A 1 38.04 65.23 81.54
C MET A 1 39.00 65.51 80.39
N ASN A 2 39.17 66.80 80.07
CA ASN A 2 40.18 67.53 79.24
C ASN A 2 40.61 67.06 77.81
N PRO A 3 41.04 67.98 76.90
CA PRO A 3 40.45 69.29 76.54
C PRO A 3 40.61 69.70 75.03
N SER A 4 39.99 70.85 74.65
CA SER A 4 40.45 71.96 73.74
C SER A 4 41.14 71.64 72.38
N ASP A 5 40.91 72.31 71.24
CA ASP A 5 40.75 73.76 70.99
C ASP A 5 40.44 74.09 69.50
N HIS A 6 39.81 75.25 69.30
CA HIS A 6 39.88 76.24 68.20
C HIS A 6 39.92 75.90 66.67
N ASP A 7 38.83 76.31 66.00
CA ASP A 7 38.68 77.45 65.06
C ASP A 7 39.23 77.45 63.59
N ILE A 8 38.48 78.19 62.77
CA ILE A 8 38.80 78.89 61.50
C ILE A 8 38.32 78.31 60.15
N ALA A 9 37.45 79.13 59.52
CA ALA A 9 36.83 79.03 58.21
C ALA A 9 37.74 79.44 57.02
N GLY A 10 37.38 78.99 55.81
CA GLY A 10 38.16 79.31 54.59
C GLY A 10 37.47 79.12 53.23
N ARG A 11 36.32 79.78 53.01
CA ARG A 11 35.74 80.34 51.76
C ARG A 11 35.44 79.47 50.49
N PRO A 12 34.44 79.88 49.66
CA PRO A 12 33.79 79.05 48.64
C PRO A 12 33.97 79.53 47.18
N ARG A 13 33.55 78.72 46.18
CA ARG A 13 32.91 79.20 44.93
C ARG A 13 32.21 78.07 44.15
N ALA A 14 30.98 78.35 43.74
CA ALA A 14 30.02 77.45 43.10
C ALA A 14 30.19 77.35 41.56
N ARG A 15 29.68 76.26 40.95
CA ARG A 15 29.31 76.21 39.53
C ARG A 15 27.98 75.49 39.30
N ARG A 16 27.23 76.03 38.33
CA ARG A 16 25.80 75.94 38.01
C ARG A 16 25.20 74.56 37.63
N LEU A 17 23.91 74.49 37.98
CA LEU A 17 22.75 73.76 37.44
C LEU A 17 22.77 73.19 36.00
N GLY A 18 22.05 72.06 35.85
CA GLY A 18 21.37 71.67 34.61
C GLY A 18 20.54 70.38 34.74
N ASN A 19 19.22 70.52 34.93
CA ASN A 19 18.21 69.47 35.09
C ASN A 19 17.71 68.94 33.72
N ARG A 20 17.31 67.65 33.58
CA ARG A 20 16.02 67.18 32.96
C ARG A 20 15.94 65.66 32.70
N PHE A 21 14.95 65.03 33.34
CA PHE A 21 13.93 64.06 32.85
C PHE A 21 14.28 62.94 31.83
N SER A 22 13.93 61.69 32.17
CA SER A 22 12.81 60.94 31.55
C SER A 22 12.56 59.56 32.22
N ARG A 23 11.35 59.02 32.05
CA ARG A 23 10.69 57.91 32.78
C ARG A 23 10.63 56.60 31.94
N ARG A 24 10.24 55.50 32.62
CA ARG A 24 9.59 54.22 32.18
C ARG A 24 10.58 53.08 31.82
N PHE A 25 10.38 51.78 32.07
CA PHE A 25 9.24 50.83 32.11
C PHE A 25 9.59 49.62 33.05
N VAL A 26 8.73 49.16 33.98
CA VAL A 26 7.72 48.04 33.95
C VAL A 26 8.33 46.60 33.86
N PRO A 27 7.82 45.60 34.64
CA PRO A 27 8.53 44.36 35.00
C PRO A 27 8.19 43.13 34.13
N ALA A 28 8.85 42.02 34.50
CA ALA A 28 8.86 40.64 34.00
C ALA A 28 7.58 40.07 33.34
N LEU A 29 7.79 39.28 32.29
CA LEU A 29 6.92 38.15 31.92
C LEU A 29 7.79 36.99 31.42
N LEU A 30 7.95 35.95 32.23
CA LEU A 30 8.55 34.68 31.81
C LEU A 30 7.44 33.87 31.12
N ALA A 31 7.46 33.78 29.79
CA ALA A 31 6.52 32.96 29.05
C ALA A 31 6.96 31.49 29.12
N ALA A 32 6.22 30.66 29.88
CA ALA A 32 6.33 29.22 29.79
C ALA A 32 5.65 28.77 28.48
N VAL A 33 6.44 28.40 27.48
CA VAL A 33 5.95 27.74 26.27
C VAL A 33 5.69 26.27 26.63
N VAL A 34 4.42 25.92 26.86
CA VAL A 34 3.98 24.53 26.87
C VAL A 34 3.90 24.07 25.42
N ALA A 35 4.92 23.35 24.97
CA ALA A 35 4.86 22.62 23.71
C ALA A 35 3.88 21.44 23.90
N VAL A 36 2.64 21.59 23.45
CA VAL A 36 1.73 20.46 23.25
C VAL A 36 2.27 19.68 22.06
N GLY A 37 3.06 18.64 22.33
CA GLY A 37 3.43 17.68 21.31
C GLY A 37 2.17 16.99 20.81
N LEU A 38 1.80 17.22 19.55
CA LEU A 38 0.89 16.32 18.85
C LEU A 38 1.58 14.96 18.77
N ALA A 39 1.23 14.05 19.67
CA ALA A 39 1.54 12.65 19.49
C ALA A 39 0.80 12.22 18.21
N VAL A 40 1.53 12.06 17.12
CA VAL A 40 1.02 11.28 15.98
C VAL A 40 0.81 9.88 16.55
N PRO A 41 -0.41 9.33 16.61
CA PRO A 41 -0.55 7.94 17.00
C PRO A 41 0.23 7.13 15.97
N ALA A 42 1.21 6.36 16.44
CA ALA A 42 1.82 5.31 15.65
C ALA A 42 0.75 4.23 15.45
N GLY A 43 -0.12 4.43 14.47
CA GLY A 43 -1.13 3.46 14.07
C GLY A 43 -0.50 2.41 13.16
N ALA A 44 -0.78 1.14 13.41
CA ALA A 44 -0.60 0.10 12.41
C ALA A 44 -1.59 0.34 11.25
N LEU A 45 -1.29 -0.20 10.06
CA LEU A 45 -2.20 -0.12 8.92
C LEU A 45 -3.47 -0.92 9.23
N GLU A 46 -4.62 -0.24 9.25
CA GLU A 46 -5.94 -0.88 9.32
C GLU A 46 -6.27 -1.48 7.95
N ILE A 47 -6.36 -2.81 7.90
CA ILE A 47 -6.65 -3.59 6.69
C ILE A 47 -7.89 -4.47 6.85
N ASP A 48 -8.56 -4.41 8.00
CA ASP A 48 -9.84 -5.05 8.21
C ASP A 48 -10.96 -4.23 7.56
N SER A 49 -11.92 -4.94 6.97
CA SER A 49 -13.07 -4.35 6.30
C SER A 49 -14.19 -5.37 6.20
N ASP A 50 -15.37 -4.96 5.74
CA ASP A 50 -16.46 -5.86 5.39
C ASP A 50 -16.31 -6.37 3.95
N ARG A 51 -15.46 -5.74 3.13
CA ARG A 51 -15.17 -6.15 1.75
C ARG A 51 -13.69 -6.07 1.46
N VAL A 52 -13.03 -7.22 1.34
CA VAL A 52 -11.59 -7.34 1.09
C VAL A 52 -11.35 -8.08 -0.23
N VAL A 53 -10.51 -7.53 -1.09
CA VAL A 53 -10.11 -8.17 -2.36
C VAL A 53 -8.71 -8.76 -2.27
N VAL A 54 -8.57 -9.99 -2.76
CA VAL A 54 -7.28 -10.56 -3.17
C VAL A 54 -7.25 -10.49 -4.70
N PRO A 55 -6.28 -9.79 -5.31
CA PRO A 55 -6.34 -9.41 -6.72
C PRO A 55 -6.18 -10.62 -7.66
N VAL A 56 -5.58 -11.69 -7.15
CA VAL A 56 -5.43 -12.95 -7.86
C VAL A 56 -5.33 -14.12 -6.88
N VAL A 57 -6.05 -15.19 -7.16
CA VAL A 57 -5.82 -16.54 -6.68
C VAL A 57 -5.82 -17.48 -7.89
N ALA A 58 -5.08 -18.58 -7.78
CA ALA A 58 -4.64 -19.36 -8.91
C ALA A 58 -4.45 -20.84 -8.53
N HIS A 59 -5.00 -21.71 -9.37
CA HIS A 59 -4.62 -23.11 -9.53
C HIS A 59 -4.43 -23.35 -11.03
N LEU A 60 -3.20 -23.30 -11.53
CA LEU A 60 -2.92 -23.54 -12.95
C LEU A 60 -1.44 -23.83 -13.21
N GLN A 61 -1.18 -24.38 -14.38
CA GLN A 61 0.17 -24.41 -14.93
C GLN A 61 0.56 -23.01 -15.43
N GLY A 62 1.80 -22.62 -15.17
CA GLY A 62 2.41 -21.39 -15.67
C GLY A 62 3.59 -21.65 -16.61
N HIS A 63 4.30 -20.59 -16.96
CA HIS A 63 5.48 -20.69 -17.82
C HIS A 63 6.68 -21.37 -17.13
N ASN A 64 7.59 -21.93 -17.93
CA ASN A 64 8.83 -22.56 -17.48
C ASN A 64 8.61 -23.66 -16.43
N GLY A 65 7.53 -24.43 -16.57
CA GLY A 65 7.22 -25.56 -15.70
C GLY A 65 6.69 -25.18 -14.31
N THR A 66 6.43 -23.90 -14.03
CA THR A 66 5.81 -23.50 -12.77
C THR A 66 4.38 -24.04 -12.66
N GLN A 67 3.96 -24.39 -11.45
CA GLN A 67 2.59 -24.78 -11.12
C GLN A 67 2.10 -23.93 -9.96
N TRP A 68 1.18 -23.01 -10.23
CA TRP A 68 0.71 -22.04 -9.25
C TRP A 68 -0.44 -22.59 -8.43
N ARG A 69 -0.37 -22.38 -7.12
CA ARG A 69 -1.38 -22.71 -6.11
C ARG A 69 -1.60 -21.51 -5.21
N SER A 70 -2.76 -21.42 -4.58
CA SER A 70 -3.11 -20.30 -3.70
C SER A 70 -3.73 -20.76 -2.41
N ASP A 71 -3.05 -20.48 -1.31
CA ASP A 71 -3.59 -20.62 0.02
C ASP A 71 -4.15 -19.27 0.50
N VAL A 72 -5.24 -19.28 1.26
CA VAL A 72 -5.88 -18.07 1.79
C VAL A 72 -6.17 -18.23 3.28
N TRP A 73 -5.84 -17.20 4.05
CA TRP A 73 -6.21 -17.05 5.46
C TRP A 73 -7.22 -15.92 5.57
N ILE A 74 -8.31 -16.16 6.30
CA ILE A 74 -9.31 -15.15 6.64
C ILE A 74 -9.38 -15.11 8.15
N GLN A 75 -9.14 -13.96 8.75
CA GLN A 75 -9.20 -13.76 10.20
C GLN A 75 -10.36 -12.84 10.53
N GLY A 76 -11.31 -13.33 11.35
CA GLY A 76 -12.32 -12.49 11.98
C GLY A 76 -11.73 -11.78 13.20
N ILE A 77 -11.89 -10.46 13.27
CA ILE A 77 -11.46 -9.58 14.37
C ILE A 77 -12.70 -8.99 15.07
N SER A 78 -13.78 -9.77 15.10
CA SER A 78 -15.07 -9.38 15.69
C SER A 78 -15.30 -10.08 17.02
N SER A 79 -15.98 -9.39 17.94
CA SER A 79 -16.48 -9.97 19.20
C SER A 79 -17.78 -10.78 19.02
N ASN A 80 -18.40 -10.69 17.85
CA ASN A 80 -19.54 -11.49 17.41
C ASN A 80 -19.11 -12.46 16.30
N ASP A 81 -19.88 -13.52 16.11
CA ASP A 81 -19.74 -14.40 14.95
C ASP A 81 -20.00 -13.60 13.65
N LEU A 82 -19.31 -13.97 12.57
CA LEU A 82 -19.40 -13.33 11.26
C LEU A 82 -19.86 -14.35 10.21
N ASN A 83 -20.76 -13.92 9.33
CA ASN A 83 -21.04 -14.65 8.09
C ASN A 83 -20.18 -14.08 6.98
N VAL A 84 -19.31 -14.92 6.40
CA VAL A 84 -18.36 -14.52 5.37
C VAL A 84 -18.70 -15.22 4.06
N THR A 85 -18.83 -14.43 3.00
CA THR A 85 -19.05 -14.89 1.63
C THR A 85 -17.78 -14.71 0.82
N LEU A 86 -17.34 -15.78 0.17
CA LEU A 86 -16.20 -15.83 -0.73
C LEU A 86 -16.74 -15.80 -2.16
N SER A 87 -16.47 -14.74 -2.91
CA SER A 87 -16.83 -14.63 -4.32
C SER A 87 -15.58 -14.71 -5.18
N TYR A 88 -15.40 -15.83 -5.88
CA TYR A 88 -14.33 -16.04 -6.84
C TYR A 88 -14.80 -15.68 -8.25
N TYR A 89 -14.04 -14.82 -8.91
CA TYR A 89 -14.28 -14.35 -10.26
C TYR A 89 -13.15 -14.87 -11.17
N PRO A 90 -13.35 -16.02 -11.87
CA PRO A 90 -12.39 -16.52 -12.83
C PRO A 90 -12.11 -15.49 -13.94
N GLU A 91 -10.87 -15.44 -14.43
CA GLU A 91 -10.50 -14.61 -15.60
C GLU A 91 -11.33 -14.97 -16.85
N ALA A 92 -11.75 -16.24 -16.97
CA ALA A 92 -12.64 -16.72 -18.02
C ALA A 92 -14.09 -16.19 -17.92
N GLY A 93 -14.44 -15.52 -16.82
CA GLY A 93 -15.75 -14.96 -16.54
C GLY A 93 -16.61 -15.82 -15.60
N GLY A 94 -17.74 -15.24 -15.17
CA GLY A 94 -18.64 -15.83 -14.19
C GLY A 94 -18.23 -15.55 -12.74
N VAL A 95 -18.96 -16.15 -11.80
CA VAL A 95 -18.68 -16.07 -10.36
C VAL A 95 -19.03 -17.40 -9.71
N LEU A 96 -18.19 -17.84 -8.78
CA LEU A 96 -18.47 -18.93 -7.86
C LEU A 96 -18.49 -18.37 -6.44
N THR A 97 -19.41 -18.86 -5.62
CA THR A 97 -19.63 -18.31 -4.28
C THR A 97 -19.68 -19.41 -3.26
N GLU A 98 -18.97 -19.22 -2.15
CA GLU A 98 -18.99 -20.09 -0.97
C GLU A 98 -19.22 -19.25 0.29
N THR A 99 -19.85 -19.85 1.31
CA THR A 99 -20.12 -19.16 2.58
C THR A 99 -19.50 -19.94 3.73
N VAL A 100 -18.87 -19.21 4.65
CA VAL A 100 -18.30 -19.74 5.89
C VAL A 100 -18.75 -18.90 7.07
N GLN A 101 -19.03 -19.55 8.20
CA GLN A 101 -19.26 -18.87 9.46
C GLN A 101 -17.95 -18.82 10.23
N LEU A 102 -17.55 -17.62 10.67
CA LEU A 102 -16.43 -17.43 11.58
C LEU A 102 -17.00 -17.18 12.97
N GLU A 103 -16.58 -17.99 13.95
CA GLU A 103 -16.85 -17.66 15.35
C GLU A 103 -16.07 -16.40 15.76
N LYS A 104 -16.50 -15.75 16.84
CA LYS A 104 -15.80 -14.58 17.40
C LYS A 104 -14.28 -14.80 17.53
N TYR A 105 -13.50 -13.85 17.03
CA TYR A 105 -12.02 -13.87 17.00
C TYR A 105 -11.37 -15.09 16.33
N HIS A 106 -12.11 -15.91 15.59
CA HIS A 106 -11.56 -17.06 14.88
C HIS A 106 -11.24 -16.71 13.42
N GLY A 107 -10.27 -17.47 12.89
CA GLY A 107 -9.90 -17.44 11.49
C GLY A 107 -10.07 -18.81 10.85
N VAL A 108 -10.04 -18.83 9.53
CA VAL A 108 -10.11 -20.03 8.70
C VAL A 108 -8.98 -20.02 7.69
N PHE A 109 -8.51 -21.22 7.36
CA PHE A 109 -7.49 -21.46 6.34
C PHE A 109 -8.10 -22.26 5.19
N PHE A 110 -7.87 -21.79 3.97
CA PHE A 110 -8.21 -22.47 2.74
C PHE A 110 -6.93 -22.86 2.03
N HIS A 111 -6.65 -24.16 1.98
CA HIS A 111 -5.58 -24.70 1.15
C HIS A 111 -6.03 -24.75 -0.30
N ASP A 112 -5.17 -24.34 -1.23
CA ASP A 112 -5.44 -24.39 -2.68
C ASP A 112 -6.90 -23.99 -3.03
N ILE A 113 -7.29 -22.79 -2.61
CA ILE A 113 -8.70 -22.35 -2.56
C ILE A 113 -9.43 -22.52 -3.89
N VAL A 114 -8.72 -22.39 -5.02
CA VAL A 114 -9.33 -22.52 -6.35
C VAL A 114 -9.78 -23.96 -6.63
N LEU A 115 -9.00 -24.96 -6.21
CA LEU A 115 -9.37 -26.36 -6.37
C LEU A 115 -10.25 -26.84 -5.20
N GLU A 116 -9.81 -26.68 -3.96
CA GLU A 116 -10.48 -27.33 -2.81
C GLU A 116 -11.80 -26.66 -2.43
N THR A 117 -11.92 -25.35 -2.64
CA THR A 117 -13.15 -24.60 -2.34
C THR A 117 -14.04 -24.44 -3.56
N PHE A 118 -13.48 -24.08 -4.72
CA PHE A 118 -14.25 -23.78 -5.93
C PHE A 118 -14.29 -24.91 -6.98
N GLY A 119 -13.54 -26.01 -6.78
CA GLY A 119 -13.59 -27.19 -7.64
C GLY A 119 -12.97 -27.01 -9.02
N LEU A 120 -12.07 -26.03 -9.21
CA LEU A 120 -11.50 -25.70 -10.51
C LEU A 120 -10.03 -26.15 -10.61
N GLU A 121 -9.74 -27.07 -11.55
CA GLU A 121 -8.41 -27.67 -11.76
C GLU A 121 -7.47 -26.84 -12.65
N SER A 122 -7.96 -25.76 -13.26
CA SER A 122 -7.15 -24.88 -14.11
C SER A 122 -7.81 -23.51 -14.23
N SER A 123 -7.62 -22.67 -13.22
CA SER A 123 -8.21 -21.33 -13.17
C SER A 123 -7.33 -20.34 -12.44
N LYS A 124 -7.38 -19.08 -12.86
CA LYS A 124 -6.91 -17.91 -12.11
C LYS A 124 -7.99 -16.84 -12.14
N GLY A 125 -8.05 -16.03 -11.10
CA GLY A 125 -9.12 -15.04 -10.96
C GLY A 125 -9.00 -14.24 -9.68
N MET A 126 -9.85 -13.23 -9.53
CA MET A 126 -9.90 -12.39 -8.35
C MET A 126 -10.79 -13.06 -7.28
N LEU A 127 -10.44 -12.87 -6.00
CA LEU A 127 -11.28 -13.28 -4.88
C LEU A 127 -11.76 -12.04 -4.11
N ILE A 128 -13.06 -11.92 -3.88
CA ILE A 128 -13.64 -10.91 -2.99
C ILE A 128 -14.24 -11.62 -1.79
N VAL A 129 -13.80 -11.25 -0.60
CA VAL A 129 -14.32 -11.72 0.68
C VAL A 129 -15.23 -10.64 1.24
N THR A 130 -16.49 -10.98 1.49
CA THR A 130 -17.50 -10.08 2.06
C THR A 130 -18.00 -10.61 3.40
N ALA A 131 -17.95 -9.80 4.45
CA ALA A 131 -18.50 -10.11 5.77
C ALA A 131 -19.73 -9.25 6.07
N ASP A 132 -20.56 -9.69 7.01
CA ASP A 132 -21.73 -8.93 7.50
C ASP A 132 -21.35 -7.79 8.47
N ALA A 133 -20.08 -7.69 8.88
CA ALA A 133 -19.52 -6.58 9.65
C ALA A 133 -18.05 -6.31 9.27
N PRO A 134 -17.53 -5.08 9.45
CA PRO A 134 -16.21 -4.69 8.96
C PRO A 134 -15.08 -5.13 9.89
N ASN A 135 -14.83 -6.44 9.94
CA ASN A 135 -13.87 -7.04 10.86
C ASN A 135 -13.19 -8.28 10.25
N VAL A 136 -12.99 -8.34 8.94
CA VAL A 136 -12.21 -9.43 8.33
C VAL A 136 -10.90 -8.94 7.73
N GLU A 137 -9.82 -9.63 8.06
CA GLU A 137 -8.52 -9.50 7.41
C GLU A 137 -8.30 -10.71 6.50
N VAL A 138 -7.77 -10.49 5.29
CA VAL A 138 -7.49 -11.56 4.33
C VAL A 138 -6.04 -11.52 3.89
N ARG A 139 -5.39 -12.67 3.87
CA ARG A 139 -4.04 -12.86 3.32
C ARG A 139 -4.03 -14.04 2.38
N ALA A 140 -3.24 -13.95 1.31
CA ALA A 140 -3.00 -15.07 0.43
C ALA A 140 -1.51 -15.36 0.31
N ARG A 141 -1.19 -16.63 0.08
CA ARG A 141 0.13 -17.10 -0.38
C ARG A 141 -0.08 -17.72 -1.74
N ILE A 142 0.56 -17.16 -2.75
CA ILE A 142 0.55 -17.74 -4.10
C ILE A 142 1.92 -18.37 -4.33
N TYR A 143 1.97 -19.65 -4.63
CA TYR A 143 3.22 -20.39 -4.64
C TYR A 143 3.34 -21.34 -5.82
N ASN A 144 4.58 -21.51 -6.26
CA ASN A 144 4.97 -22.45 -7.30
C ASN A 144 5.36 -23.78 -6.67
N THR A 145 4.67 -24.87 -7.05
CA THR A 145 4.98 -26.25 -6.64
C THR A 145 5.70 -27.06 -7.72
N GLY A 146 5.91 -26.49 -8.91
CA GLY A 146 6.49 -27.18 -10.06
C GLY A 146 8.01 -27.40 -9.99
N ASN A 147 8.69 -26.85 -8.98
CA ASN A 147 10.13 -26.95 -8.83
C ASN A 147 10.51 -28.15 -7.94
N THR A 148 11.46 -28.98 -8.38
CA THR A 148 11.93 -30.15 -7.64
C THR A 148 12.64 -29.82 -6.33
N CYS A 149 13.12 -28.59 -6.16
CA CYS A 149 13.78 -28.12 -4.94
C CYS A 149 12.80 -27.70 -3.83
N GLY A 150 11.49 -27.64 -4.12
CA GLY A 150 10.45 -27.28 -3.15
C GLY A 150 9.53 -26.16 -3.67
N GLU A 151 8.74 -25.60 -2.75
CA GLU A 151 7.79 -24.54 -3.06
C GLU A 151 8.42 -23.15 -2.96
N PHE A 152 8.06 -22.27 -3.89
CA PHE A 152 8.44 -20.86 -3.86
C PHE A 152 7.19 -20.00 -3.81
N GLY A 153 6.98 -19.27 -2.71
CA GLY A 153 5.76 -18.53 -2.45
C GLY A 153 5.97 -17.03 -2.36
N GLN A 154 4.97 -16.27 -2.82
CA GLN A 154 4.85 -14.84 -2.64
C GLN A 154 3.63 -14.52 -1.77
N ALA A 155 3.82 -13.62 -0.81
CA ALA A 155 2.73 -13.13 0.03
C ALA A 155 1.93 -12.08 -0.75
N VAL A 156 0.61 -12.23 -0.77
CA VAL A 156 -0.32 -11.33 -1.43
C VAL A 156 -1.30 -10.81 -0.38
N PRO A 157 -1.26 -9.51 -0.05
CA PRO A 157 -2.21 -8.96 0.90
C PRO A 157 -3.60 -8.87 0.27
N GLY A 158 -4.62 -9.21 1.04
CA GLY A 158 -5.97 -8.73 0.76
C GLY A 158 -6.06 -7.25 1.13
N LEU A 159 -6.69 -6.44 0.28
CA LEU A 159 -6.91 -5.02 0.56
C LEU A 159 -8.40 -4.72 0.67
N PRO A 160 -8.83 -3.91 1.66
CA PRO A 160 -10.18 -3.36 1.67
C PRO A 160 -10.50 -2.62 0.37
N LEU A 161 -11.72 -2.80 -0.14
CA LEU A 161 -12.14 -2.15 -1.39
C LEU A 161 -12.09 -0.61 -1.29
N ASP A 162 -12.39 -0.04 -0.11
CA ASP A 162 -12.38 1.39 0.16
C ASP A 162 -10.97 1.99 0.32
N ARG A 163 -9.93 1.15 0.37
CA ARG A 163 -8.52 1.55 0.36
C ARG A 163 -7.90 1.51 -1.02
N LEU A 164 -8.62 1.01 -2.03
CA LEU A 164 -8.17 1.03 -3.41
C LEU A 164 -8.31 2.42 -4.03
N SER A 165 -7.64 2.62 -5.16
CA SER A 165 -7.63 3.88 -5.91
C SER A 165 -7.88 3.60 -7.39
N SER A 166 -8.25 4.64 -8.14
CA SER A 166 -8.24 4.63 -9.61
C SER A 166 -6.81 4.60 -10.19
N GLN A 167 -5.78 4.71 -9.33
CA GLN A 167 -4.38 4.67 -9.72
C GLN A 167 -3.60 3.58 -8.97
N GLY A 168 -2.73 2.88 -9.69
CA GLY A 168 -1.73 1.96 -9.14
C GLY A 168 -0.34 2.27 -9.69
N PHE A 169 0.60 2.58 -8.79
CA PHE A 169 2.01 2.76 -9.10
C PHE A 169 2.79 1.55 -8.62
N LEU A 170 3.40 0.85 -9.57
CA LEU A 170 4.25 -0.32 -9.34
C LEU A 170 5.71 0.10 -9.50
N SER A 171 6.47 -0.04 -8.43
CA SER A 171 7.91 0.22 -8.37
C SER A 171 8.65 -0.97 -7.78
N GLY A 172 9.97 -1.06 -8.00
CA GLY A 172 10.75 -2.24 -7.61
C GLY A 172 10.56 -3.44 -8.54
N LEU A 173 10.13 -3.20 -9.78
CA LEU A 173 10.02 -4.20 -10.83
C LEU A 173 11.32 -4.25 -11.65
N THR A 174 11.54 -5.34 -12.38
CA THR A 174 12.67 -5.51 -13.30
C THR A 174 12.29 -6.35 -14.52
N THR A 175 12.96 -6.11 -15.64
CA THR A 175 12.95 -6.97 -16.85
C THR A 175 14.34 -7.56 -17.12
N ALA A 176 15.21 -7.58 -16.10
CA ALA A 176 16.59 -8.06 -16.23
C ALA A 176 16.66 -9.53 -16.67
N ALA A 177 17.79 -9.89 -17.28
CA ALA A 177 18.06 -11.24 -17.77
C ALA A 177 17.77 -12.30 -16.70
N GLY A 178 17.12 -13.39 -17.09
CA GLY A 178 16.79 -14.49 -16.17
C GLY A 178 15.52 -14.27 -15.34
N THR A 179 14.82 -13.15 -15.51
CA THR A 179 13.50 -12.93 -14.93
C THR A 179 12.41 -12.85 -16.00
N ARG A 180 11.15 -12.99 -15.58
CA ARG A 180 9.97 -12.61 -16.33
C ARG A 180 9.08 -11.77 -15.44
N LEU A 181 8.58 -10.67 -15.96
CA LEU A 181 7.64 -9.80 -15.27
C LEU A 181 6.25 -10.04 -15.84
N SER A 182 5.29 -10.25 -14.94
CA SER A 182 3.87 -10.23 -15.25
C SER A 182 3.22 -9.09 -14.49
N ILE A 183 2.22 -8.45 -15.07
CA ILE A 183 1.39 -7.47 -14.35
C ILE A 183 -0.05 -7.93 -14.39
N GLY A 184 -0.78 -7.70 -13.30
CA GLY A 184 -2.20 -7.96 -13.24
C GLY A 184 -2.96 -6.74 -12.77
N ILE A 185 -4.17 -6.57 -13.29
CA ILE A 185 -5.07 -5.48 -12.95
C ILE A 185 -6.44 -6.10 -12.70
N ALA A 186 -6.86 -6.10 -11.44
CA ALA A 186 -8.16 -6.56 -11.02
C ALA A 186 -9.11 -5.36 -10.88
N ASN A 187 -10.31 -5.48 -11.44
CA ASN A 187 -11.41 -4.55 -11.25
C ASN A 187 -12.41 -5.14 -10.24
N PRO A 188 -12.35 -4.79 -8.95
CA PRO A 188 -13.26 -5.31 -7.92
C PRO A 188 -14.64 -4.64 -7.93
N THR A 189 -14.92 -3.75 -8.88
CA THR A 189 -16.14 -2.94 -8.90
C THR A 189 -17.18 -3.48 -9.88
N ASP A 190 -18.42 -3.00 -9.71
CA ASP A 190 -19.55 -3.25 -10.63
C ASP A 190 -19.48 -2.40 -11.92
N LEU A 191 -18.45 -1.58 -12.08
CA LEU A 191 -18.30 -0.65 -13.21
C LEU A 191 -17.23 -1.15 -14.16
N SER A 192 -17.51 -1.13 -15.47
CA SER A 192 -16.45 -1.31 -16.47
C SER A 192 -15.50 -0.11 -16.47
N CYS A 193 -14.20 -0.36 -16.62
CA CYS A 193 -13.20 0.69 -16.69
C CYS A 193 -12.22 0.48 -17.85
N SER A 194 -11.75 1.58 -18.41
CA SER A 194 -10.60 1.57 -19.32
C SER A 194 -9.38 2.00 -18.53
N VAL A 195 -8.28 1.26 -18.66
CA VAL A 195 -7.07 1.43 -17.86
C VAL A 195 -5.90 1.75 -18.78
N ASN A 196 -5.25 2.88 -18.53
CA ASN A 196 -4.00 3.27 -19.18
C ASN A 196 -2.80 2.80 -18.36
N ILE A 197 -1.82 2.21 -19.04
CA ILE A 197 -0.60 1.65 -18.47
C ILE A 197 0.59 2.42 -19.05
N TYR A 198 1.34 3.10 -18.22
CA TYR A 198 2.52 3.88 -18.58
C TYR A 198 3.78 3.20 -18.08
N VAL A 199 4.68 2.85 -19.00
CA VAL A 199 5.89 2.09 -18.70
C VAL A 199 7.12 2.98 -18.82
N ARG A 200 7.96 2.98 -17.77
CA ARG A 200 9.17 3.82 -17.71
C ARG A 200 10.36 3.07 -17.16
N ASP A 201 11.53 3.43 -17.66
CA ASP A 201 12.79 3.19 -16.96
C ASP A 201 12.78 4.04 -15.68
N ALA A 202 12.88 3.39 -14.53
CA ALA A 202 12.79 4.08 -13.24
C ALA A 202 14.04 4.90 -12.90
N ILE A 203 15.16 4.69 -13.61
CA ILE A 203 16.43 5.38 -13.39
C ILE A 203 16.53 6.58 -14.34
N THR A 204 16.32 6.35 -15.65
CA THR A 204 16.48 7.41 -16.66
C THR A 204 15.22 8.25 -16.88
N ASN A 205 14.08 7.81 -16.34
CA ASN A 205 12.74 8.34 -16.61
C ASN A 205 12.35 8.27 -18.10
N HIS A 206 13.05 7.46 -18.90
CA HIS A 206 12.70 7.22 -20.28
C HIS A 206 11.36 6.48 -20.35
N ARG A 207 10.38 7.07 -21.05
CA ARG A 207 9.06 6.47 -21.28
C ARG A 207 9.12 5.60 -22.53
N PHE A 208 8.77 4.33 -22.38
CA PHE A 208 8.76 3.38 -23.51
C PHE A 208 7.46 3.48 -24.29
N SER A 209 6.37 3.00 -23.72
CA SER A 209 5.08 2.91 -24.40
C SER A 209 3.92 3.09 -23.43
N THR A 210 2.74 3.27 -24.00
CA THR A 210 1.48 3.32 -23.27
C THR A 210 0.53 2.32 -23.86
N HIS A 211 -0.09 1.54 -22.99
CA HIS A 211 -1.04 0.50 -23.35
C HIS A 211 -2.37 0.83 -22.71
N THR A 212 -3.46 0.44 -23.37
CA THR A 212 -4.80 0.59 -22.84
C THR A 212 -5.46 -0.78 -22.83
N ILE A 213 -6.11 -1.12 -21.72
CA ILE A 213 -6.93 -2.32 -21.59
C ILE A 213 -8.31 -1.93 -21.09
N ASP A 214 -9.32 -2.65 -21.52
CA ASP A 214 -10.67 -2.53 -20.98
C ASP A 214 -10.93 -3.69 -20.00
N LEU A 215 -11.49 -3.35 -18.84
CA LEU A 215 -11.88 -4.29 -17.81
C LEU A 215 -13.39 -4.25 -17.64
N ALA A 216 -14.02 -5.39 -17.80
CA ALA A 216 -15.41 -5.60 -17.38
C ALA A 216 -15.52 -5.56 -15.84
N PRO A 217 -16.74 -5.40 -15.30
CA PRO A 217 -16.98 -5.58 -13.87
C PRO A 217 -16.44 -6.91 -13.37
N HIS A 218 -15.77 -6.89 -12.22
CA HIS A 218 -15.18 -8.07 -11.58
C HIS A 218 -14.14 -8.84 -12.41
N GLN A 219 -13.55 -8.21 -13.42
CA GLN A 219 -12.55 -8.86 -14.27
C GLN A 219 -11.12 -8.70 -13.71
N LEU A 220 -10.36 -9.79 -13.76
CA LEU A 220 -8.90 -9.76 -13.72
C LEU A 220 -8.37 -9.83 -15.16
N VAL A 221 -7.40 -9.00 -15.50
CA VAL A 221 -6.54 -9.22 -16.67
C VAL A 221 -5.10 -9.31 -16.19
N GLN A 222 -4.41 -10.39 -16.59
CA GLN A 222 -2.98 -10.55 -16.36
C GLN A 222 -2.21 -10.55 -17.69
N LEU A 223 -1.22 -9.66 -17.79
CA LEU A 223 -0.28 -9.57 -18.89
C LEU A 223 1.03 -10.24 -18.48
N ASP A 224 1.27 -11.42 -19.03
CA ASP A 224 2.47 -12.22 -18.74
C ASP A 224 3.63 -11.82 -19.64
N ARG A 225 4.86 -11.96 -19.13
CA ARG A 225 6.12 -11.70 -19.87
C ARG A 225 6.13 -10.32 -20.54
N VAL A 226 5.81 -9.27 -19.79
CA VAL A 226 5.62 -7.90 -20.31
C VAL A 226 6.84 -7.35 -21.07
N ALA A 227 8.05 -7.83 -20.76
CA ALA A 227 9.25 -7.48 -21.49
C ALA A 227 9.16 -7.90 -22.96
N ASP A 228 8.72 -9.13 -23.23
CA ASP A 228 8.55 -9.62 -24.59
C ASP A 228 7.29 -9.03 -25.23
N LEU A 229 6.20 -8.90 -24.46
CA LEU A 229 4.92 -8.39 -24.95
C LEU A 229 5.04 -6.95 -25.49
N TRP A 230 5.91 -6.14 -24.89
CA TRP A 230 6.05 -4.72 -25.22
C TRP A 230 7.44 -4.35 -25.77
N ASP A 231 8.23 -5.36 -26.15
CA ASP A 231 9.59 -5.19 -26.69
C ASP A 231 10.47 -4.28 -25.82
N LEU A 232 10.42 -4.50 -24.50
CA LEU A 232 11.20 -3.72 -23.55
C LEU A 232 12.63 -4.23 -23.49
N PRO A 233 13.62 -3.33 -23.35
CA PRO A 233 14.98 -3.76 -23.06
C PRO A 233 15.06 -4.41 -21.67
N GLN A 234 16.20 -5.06 -21.41
CA GLN A 234 16.53 -5.52 -20.07
C GLN A 234 16.83 -4.32 -19.18
N LEU A 235 16.05 -4.16 -18.12
CA LEU A 235 16.15 -3.04 -17.18
C LEU A 235 16.21 -3.57 -15.75
N ASP A 236 17.18 -3.09 -14.99
CA ASP A 236 17.31 -3.41 -13.56
C ASP A 236 16.18 -2.78 -12.74
N ALA A 237 15.62 -1.66 -13.19
CA ALA A 237 14.51 -0.98 -12.53
C ALA A 237 13.50 -0.43 -13.55
N ILE A 238 12.28 -0.94 -13.50
CA ILE A 238 11.15 -0.45 -14.27
C ILE A 238 10.07 0.06 -13.32
N SER A 239 9.41 1.15 -13.68
CA SER A 239 8.21 1.63 -13.01
C SER A 239 7.02 1.59 -13.96
N ILE A 240 5.88 1.16 -13.44
CA ILE A 240 4.64 1.06 -14.19
C ILE A 240 3.58 1.82 -13.44
N GLU A 241 2.99 2.80 -14.11
CA GLU A 241 1.87 3.56 -13.60
C GLU A 241 0.60 3.13 -14.33
N ILE A 242 -0.46 2.85 -13.58
CA ILE A 242 -1.71 2.29 -14.08
C ILE A 242 -2.83 3.22 -13.61
N ARG A 243 -3.68 3.70 -14.52
CA ARG A 243 -4.79 4.62 -14.21
C ARG A 243 -6.07 4.17 -14.89
N SER A 244 -7.14 4.00 -14.12
CA SER A 244 -8.49 3.85 -14.67
C SER A 244 -9.08 5.20 -15.08
N ASP A 245 -10.10 5.18 -15.93
CA ASP A 245 -10.73 6.34 -16.54
C ASP A 245 -11.76 7.08 -15.64
N GLY A 246 -11.78 6.80 -14.33
CA GLY A 246 -12.64 7.52 -13.38
C GLY A 246 -12.34 7.21 -11.91
N ASP A 247 -12.55 8.19 -11.04
CA ASP A 247 -12.16 8.12 -9.62
C ASP A 247 -12.89 7.04 -8.80
N THR A 248 -14.09 6.64 -9.22
CA THR A 248 -14.85 5.55 -8.59
C THR A 248 -14.57 4.18 -9.22
N LYS A 249 -13.78 4.13 -10.29
CA LYS A 249 -13.40 2.90 -10.99
C LYS A 249 -12.10 2.37 -10.38
N LEU A 250 -12.23 1.87 -9.16
CA LEU A 250 -11.09 1.41 -8.36
C LEU A 250 -10.46 0.18 -8.99
N ILE A 251 -9.14 0.07 -8.88
CA ILE A 251 -8.38 -1.09 -9.38
C ILE A 251 -7.44 -1.61 -8.30
N TYR A 252 -7.17 -2.92 -8.34
CA TYR A 252 -6.03 -3.50 -7.66
C TYR A 252 -5.02 -3.96 -8.72
N ALA A 253 -4.03 -3.12 -8.97
CA ALA A 253 -2.89 -3.44 -9.81
C ALA A 253 -1.76 -4.12 -9.01
N TYR A 254 -1.06 -5.05 -9.65
CA TYR A 254 0.13 -5.69 -9.09
C TYR A 254 1.13 -6.09 -10.18
N GLY A 255 2.37 -6.32 -9.77
CA GLY A 255 3.41 -6.96 -10.56
C GLY A 255 3.92 -8.22 -9.88
N SER A 256 4.34 -9.21 -10.68
CA SER A 256 5.03 -10.41 -10.20
C SER A 256 6.30 -10.60 -11.03
N VAL A 257 7.45 -10.39 -10.39
CA VAL A 257 8.77 -10.67 -10.98
C VAL A 257 9.14 -12.09 -10.62
N VAL A 258 9.30 -12.95 -11.62
CA VAL A 258 9.54 -14.38 -11.44
C VAL A 258 10.88 -14.76 -12.05
N ARG A 259 11.72 -15.47 -11.30
CA ARG A 259 12.95 -16.06 -11.82
C ARG A 259 12.63 -17.18 -12.82
N ASN A 260 13.33 -17.20 -13.94
CA ASN A 260 13.11 -18.18 -15.01
C ASN A 260 13.66 -19.56 -14.70
N ASP A 261 14.67 -19.65 -13.83
CA ASP A 261 15.32 -20.91 -13.44
C ASP A 261 14.58 -21.61 -12.30
N THR A 262 14.13 -20.87 -11.28
CA THR A 262 13.50 -21.46 -10.10
C THR A 262 11.98 -21.33 -10.09
N GLY A 263 11.42 -20.30 -10.74
CA GLY A 263 10.04 -19.90 -10.53
C GLY A 263 9.80 -19.15 -9.22
N ASP A 264 10.87 -18.74 -8.51
CA ASP A 264 10.80 -17.88 -7.34
C ASP A 264 10.30 -16.49 -7.71
N ALA A 265 9.36 -15.96 -6.93
CA ALA A 265 8.57 -14.80 -7.31
C ALA A 265 8.49 -13.75 -6.20
N THR A 266 8.54 -12.49 -6.63
CA THR A 266 8.28 -11.32 -5.78
C THR A 266 6.99 -10.65 -6.22
N PHE A 267 6.07 -10.48 -5.27
CA PHE A 267 4.84 -9.73 -5.47
C PHE A 267 5.04 -8.26 -5.15
N VAL A 268 4.56 -7.38 -6.03
CA VAL A 268 4.55 -5.93 -5.85
C VAL A 268 3.13 -5.44 -6.02
N PHE A 269 2.51 -4.92 -4.96
CA PHE A 269 1.19 -4.32 -5.07
C PHE A 269 1.27 -2.84 -5.48
N GLY A 270 0.24 -2.38 -6.19
CA GLY A 270 0.10 -0.97 -6.57
C GLY A 270 -0.06 -0.08 -5.36
N THR A 271 0.66 1.04 -5.37
CA THR A 271 0.50 2.13 -4.40
C THR A 271 -0.10 3.35 -5.10
N SER A 272 -0.87 4.16 -4.39
CA SER A 272 -1.35 5.45 -4.92
C SER A 272 -0.53 6.57 -4.27
N PRO A 273 0.31 7.31 -5.01
CA PRO A 273 1.09 8.38 -4.43
C PRO A 273 0.16 9.53 -3.99
N THR A 274 0.35 10.05 -2.79
CA THR A 274 -0.42 11.17 -2.22
C THR A 274 -0.29 12.47 -3.01
N HIS A 275 0.69 12.55 -3.91
CA HIS A 275 0.86 13.59 -4.90
C HIS A 275 1.00 12.90 -6.27
N GLY A 276 0.06 13.15 -7.18
CA GLY A 276 0.09 12.54 -8.52
C GLY A 276 1.44 12.78 -9.23
N PRO A 277 1.86 11.89 -10.14
CA PRO A 277 3.11 12.09 -10.85
C PRO A 277 2.95 13.32 -11.76
N GLN A 278 3.92 14.24 -11.63
CA GLN A 278 4.08 15.37 -12.52
C GLN A 278 4.65 14.93 -13.87
#